data_AF-A0A238V8E9-F1
#
_entry.id   AF-A0A238V8E9-F1
#
_cell.length_a   1.000
_cell.length_b   1.000
_cell.length_c   1.000
_cell.angle_alpha   90.00
_cell.angle_beta   90.00
_cell.angle_gamma   90.00
#
_symmetry.space_group_name_H-M   'P 1'
#
loop_
_entity.id
_entity.type
_entity.pdbx_description
1 polymer ?
#
loop_
_entity_poly.entity_id
_entity_poly.type
_entity_poly.pdbx_seq_one_letter_code
_entity_poly.pdbx_strand_id
1 'polypeptide(L)'
;MSESRETPSAKDTREVIMEATFRALSKHGYTDLRMRDIGEEMELTRQVIHYHFEGKHDLLSSFLEYVIEQYEGSVELDDDADPYTELRARVDQCLFGPEFGEFTHWDRMKVYHELYTYAQNDETHRAIFNEHYDRIRGSIIEVIEEGIESGTFREVDPDLMGQLVTDVIHAARGRRISLGHEEAPEQAQQALEAFVFDSFAPEDE
;
A
#
# COMPACT_ATOMS: atom_id res chain seq x y z
N MET A 1 -8.30 32.99 -29.99
CA MET A 1 -6.94 32.43 -29.90
C MET A 1 -7.13 30.96 -29.59
N SER A 2 -6.63 30.08 -30.47
CA SER A 2 -6.83 28.64 -30.36
C SER A 2 -5.94 28.14 -29.23
N GLU A 3 -6.53 27.65 -28.15
CA GLU A 3 -5.81 26.85 -27.16
C GLU A 3 -5.37 25.57 -27.86
N SER A 4 -4.06 25.42 -28.04
CA SER A 4 -3.46 24.15 -28.44
C SER A 4 -3.72 23.16 -27.31
N ARG A 5 -4.57 22.16 -27.54
CA ARG A 5 -4.64 20.97 -26.68
C ARG A 5 -3.26 20.30 -26.72
N GLU A 6 -2.46 20.50 -25.69
CA GLU A 6 -1.28 19.66 -25.46
C GLU A 6 -1.78 18.21 -25.37
N THR A 7 -1.23 17.35 -26.22
CA THR A 7 -1.44 15.90 -26.09
C THR A 7 -0.86 15.51 -24.73
N PRO A 8 -1.64 14.87 -23.84
CA PRO A 8 -1.12 14.42 -22.55
C PRO A 8 0.15 13.59 -22.75
N SER A 9 1.13 13.74 -21.86
CA SER A 9 2.29 12.87 -21.92
C SER A 9 1.86 11.41 -21.70
N ALA A 10 2.71 10.45 -22.10
CA ALA A 10 2.43 9.04 -21.86
C ALA A 10 2.27 8.73 -20.36
N LYS A 11 2.92 9.52 -19.48
CA LYS A 11 2.80 9.41 -18.03
C LYS A 11 1.42 9.87 -17.55
N ASP A 12 0.97 11.04 -17.99
CA ASP A 12 -0.35 11.58 -17.66
C ASP A 12 -1.46 10.65 -18.17
N THR A 13 -1.25 10.03 -19.33
CA THR A 13 -2.19 9.06 -19.90
C THR A 13 -2.28 7.79 -19.06
N ARG A 14 -1.15 7.25 -18.59
CA ARG A 14 -1.14 6.06 -17.72
C ARG A 14 -1.88 6.36 -16.42
N GLU A 15 -1.62 7.50 -15.79
CA GLU A 15 -2.29 7.93 -14.55
C GLU A 15 -3.81 8.03 -14.72
N VAL A 16 -4.28 8.68 -15.79
CA VAL A 16 -5.71 8.75 -16.12
C VAL A 16 -6.34 7.35 -16.27
N ILE A 17 -5.63 6.40 -16.89
CA ILE A 17 -6.12 5.02 -17.00
C ILE A 17 -6.16 4.34 -15.63
N MET A 18 -5.17 4.56 -14.77
CA MET A 18 -5.14 3.97 -13.42
C MET A 18 -6.30 4.50 -12.56
N GLU A 19 -6.56 5.80 -12.57
CA GLU A 19 -7.70 6.40 -11.86
C GLU A 19 -9.05 5.91 -12.41
N ALA A 20 -9.18 5.82 -13.73
CA ALA A 20 -10.37 5.26 -14.37
C ALA A 20 -10.59 3.79 -13.98
N THR A 21 -9.51 3.02 -13.90
CA THR A 21 -9.52 1.62 -13.44
C THR A 21 -9.97 1.54 -11.99
N PHE A 22 -9.48 2.45 -11.13
CA PHE A 22 -9.89 2.55 -9.74
C PHE A 22 -11.39 2.80 -9.60
N ARG A 23 -11.93 3.79 -10.33
CA ARG A 23 -13.36 4.13 -10.32
C ARG A 23 -14.22 2.97 -10.82
N ALA A 24 -13.80 2.31 -11.90
CA ALA A 24 -14.52 1.18 -12.45
C ALA A 24 -14.50 -0.03 -11.50
N LEU A 25 -13.36 -0.35 -10.89
CA LEU A 25 -13.26 -1.39 -9.86
C LEU A 25 -14.15 -1.09 -8.66
N SER A 26 -14.15 0.14 -8.17
CA SER A 26 -14.98 0.55 -7.03
C SER A 26 -16.48 0.41 -7.31
N LYS A 27 -16.90 0.57 -8.58
CA LYS A 27 -18.30 0.46 -9.03
C LYS A 27 -18.74 -0.98 -9.33
N HIS A 28 -17.86 -1.77 -9.93
CA HIS A 28 -18.22 -3.07 -10.51
C HIS A 28 -17.64 -4.27 -9.75
N GLY A 29 -16.61 -4.06 -8.92
CA GLY A 29 -15.81 -5.13 -8.36
C GLY A 29 -14.90 -5.79 -9.39
N TYR A 30 -13.87 -6.48 -8.91
CA TYR A 30 -12.83 -7.13 -9.73
C TYR A 30 -13.39 -8.18 -10.69
N THR A 31 -14.31 -9.00 -10.19
CA THR A 31 -14.87 -10.15 -10.93
C THR A 31 -15.66 -9.70 -12.15
N ASP A 32 -16.54 -8.70 -11.97
CA ASP A 32 -17.46 -8.25 -13.04
C ASP A 32 -16.87 -7.16 -13.93
N LEU A 33 -15.71 -6.58 -13.57
CA LEU A 33 -15.05 -5.52 -14.33
C LEU A 33 -14.77 -5.92 -15.79
N ARG A 34 -15.12 -5.04 -16.74
CA ARG A 34 -14.76 -5.18 -18.15
C ARG A 34 -13.93 -3.99 -18.62
N MET A 35 -13.12 -4.21 -19.66
CA MET A 35 -12.36 -3.13 -20.31
C MET A 35 -13.23 -1.96 -20.76
N ARG A 36 -14.48 -2.25 -21.14
CA ARG A 36 -15.48 -1.24 -21.47
C ARG A 36 -15.75 -0.30 -20.32
N ASP A 37 -15.92 -0.85 -19.11
CA ASP A 37 -16.38 -0.12 -17.95
C ASP A 37 -15.28 0.86 -17.51
N ILE A 38 -14.00 0.45 -17.57
CA ILE A 38 -12.84 1.34 -17.40
C ILE A 38 -12.86 2.48 -18.41
N GLY A 39 -13.12 2.16 -19.67
CA GLY A 39 -13.20 3.16 -20.73
C GLY A 39 -14.40 4.11 -20.66
N GLU A 40 -15.37 3.86 -19.77
CA GLU A 40 -16.49 4.78 -19.49
C GLU A 40 -16.14 5.77 -18.36
N GLU A 41 -15.08 5.49 -17.60
CA GLU A 41 -14.59 6.32 -16.49
C GLU A 41 -13.49 7.31 -16.89
N MET A 42 -13.19 7.43 -18.20
CA MET A 42 -12.17 8.35 -18.72
C MET A 42 -12.70 9.18 -19.89
N GLU A 43 -12.20 10.41 -20.02
CA GLU A 43 -12.50 11.30 -21.16
C GLU A 43 -11.73 10.91 -22.44
N LEU A 44 -10.75 10.00 -22.33
CA LEU A 44 -9.96 9.49 -23.45
C LEU A 44 -10.69 8.38 -24.21
N THR A 45 -10.25 8.09 -25.43
CA THR A 45 -10.83 7.00 -26.22
C THR A 45 -10.37 5.64 -25.68
N ARG A 46 -11.24 4.62 -25.76
CA ARG A 46 -10.90 3.24 -25.36
C ARG A 46 -9.68 2.67 -26.09
N GLN A 47 -9.39 3.18 -27.29
CA GLN A 47 -8.21 2.76 -28.07
C GLN A 47 -6.90 3.08 -27.35
N VAL A 48 -6.88 4.13 -26.51
CA VAL A 48 -5.71 4.49 -25.71
C VAL A 48 -5.36 3.37 -24.71
N ILE A 49 -6.36 2.71 -24.11
CA ILE A 49 -6.09 1.58 -23.21
C ILE A 49 -5.36 0.46 -23.97
N HIS A 50 -5.82 0.12 -25.19
CA HIS A 50 -5.19 -0.92 -26.01
C HIS A 50 -3.79 -0.55 -26.52
N TYR A 51 -3.42 0.74 -26.50
CA TYR A 51 -2.07 1.17 -26.83
C TYR A 51 -1.10 0.93 -25.66
N HIS A 52 -1.59 1.04 -24.42
CA HIS A 52 -0.79 0.88 -23.21
C HIS A 52 -0.80 -0.54 -22.64
N PHE A 53 -1.89 -1.29 -22.87
CA PHE A 53 -2.11 -2.59 -22.24
C PHE A 53 -2.61 -3.63 -23.24
N GLU A 54 -2.05 -4.84 -23.16
CA GLU A 54 -2.42 -5.95 -24.05
C GLU A 54 -3.83 -6.47 -23.76
N GLY A 55 -4.29 -6.34 -22.51
CA GLY A 55 -5.63 -6.76 -22.10
C GLY A 55 -5.96 -6.44 -20.65
N LYS A 56 -7.09 -6.95 -20.17
CA LYS A 56 -7.58 -6.74 -18.79
C LYS A 56 -6.57 -7.21 -17.75
N HIS A 57 -5.93 -8.35 -17.97
CA HIS A 57 -4.99 -8.94 -17.02
C HIS A 57 -3.74 -8.05 -16.84
N ASP A 58 -3.10 -7.69 -17.95
CA ASP A 58 -1.94 -6.78 -18.00
C ASP A 58 -2.24 -5.41 -17.37
N LEU A 59 -3.39 -4.82 -17.70
CA LEU A 59 -3.85 -3.57 -17.10
C LEU A 59 -4.02 -3.72 -15.58
N LEU A 60 -4.63 -4.80 -15.11
CA LEU A 60 -4.87 -5.02 -13.68
C LEU A 60 -3.58 -5.31 -12.91
N SER A 61 -2.60 -5.97 -13.52
CA SER A 61 -1.27 -6.14 -12.93
C SER A 61 -0.57 -4.78 -12.79
N SER A 62 -0.57 -3.98 -13.86
CA SER A 62 -0.02 -2.61 -13.83
C SER A 62 -0.75 -1.69 -12.85
N PHE A 63 -2.06 -1.88 -12.69
CA PHE A 63 -2.87 -1.14 -11.73
C PHE A 63 -2.60 -1.58 -10.29
N LEU A 64 -2.35 -2.86 -10.04
CA LEU A 64 -1.94 -3.35 -8.73
C LEU A 64 -0.60 -2.73 -8.31
N GLU A 65 0.38 -2.70 -9.21
CA GLU A 65 1.65 -1.99 -8.98
C GLU A 65 1.41 -0.52 -8.63
N TYR A 66 0.56 0.17 -9.41
CA TYR A 66 0.20 1.56 -9.13
C TYR A 66 -0.41 1.74 -7.73
N VAL A 67 -1.35 0.89 -7.32
CA VAL A 67 -1.97 0.99 -5.99
C VAL A 67 -0.95 0.76 -4.87
N ILE A 68 -0.01 -0.16 -5.08
CA ILE A 68 1.08 -0.45 -4.14
C ILE A 68 2.08 0.71 -4.05
N GLU A 69 2.51 1.28 -5.18
CA GLU A 69 3.43 2.42 -5.21
C GLU A 69 2.86 3.64 -4.48
N GLN A 70 1.55 3.91 -4.62
CA GLN A 70 0.88 4.99 -3.89
C GLN A 70 0.85 4.78 -2.37
N TYR A 71 1.02 3.54 -1.94
CA TYR A 71 1.07 3.18 -0.53
C TYR A 71 2.52 3.21 0.02
N GLU A 72 3.50 2.90 -0.82
CA GLU A 72 4.94 2.88 -0.53
C GLU A 72 5.63 4.25 -0.54
N GLY A 73 4.89 5.36 -0.59
CA GLY A 73 5.48 6.69 -0.42
C GLY A 73 6.38 6.69 0.82
N SER A 74 7.60 7.21 0.75
CA SER A 74 8.49 7.22 1.91
C SER A 74 7.85 7.99 3.06
N VAL A 75 7.99 7.50 4.30
CA VAL A 75 7.75 8.34 5.47
C VAL A 75 8.76 9.48 5.37
N GLU A 76 8.31 10.71 5.18
CA GLU A 76 9.20 11.87 5.28
C GLU A 76 9.47 12.14 6.76
N LEU A 77 10.66 11.76 7.21
CA LEU A 77 11.17 12.08 8.54
C LEU A 77 12.38 13.00 8.40
N ASP A 78 12.64 13.74 9.47
CA ASP A 78 13.91 14.44 9.61
C ASP A 78 15.06 13.43 9.69
N ASP A 79 16.22 13.73 9.09
CA ASP A 79 17.40 12.85 9.07
C ASP A 79 17.89 12.42 10.47
N ASP A 80 17.48 13.16 11.51
CA ASP A 80 17.87 12.94 12.91
C ASP A 80 16.74 12.30 13.76
N ALA A 81 15.68 11.78 13.14
CA ALA A 81 14.61 11.09 13.86
C ALA A 81 15.16 9.87 14.60
N ASP A 82 14.75 9.70 15.87
CA ASP A 82 15.17 8.52 16.63
C ASP A 82 14.44 7.26 16.12
N PRO A 83 15.04 6.06 16.29
CA PRO A 83 14.45 4.81 15.83
C PRO A 83 13.01 4.53 16.30
N TYR A 84 12.59 4.97 17.50
CA TYR A 84 11.19 4.81 17.93
C TYR A 84 10.25 5.68 17.10
N THR A 85 10.63 6.95 16.90
CA THR A 85 9.86 7.89 16.09
C THR A 85 9.71 7.38 14.66
N GLU A 86 10.81 6.87 14.09
CA GLU A 86 10.79 6.34 12.74
C GLU A 86 9.94 5.07 12.61
N LEU A 87 10.12 4.10 13.51
CA LEU A 87 9.34 2.87 13.47
C LEU A 87 7.84 3.16 13.65
N ARG A 88 7.49 4.06 14.57
CA ARG A 88 6.10 4.52 14.77
C ARG A 88 5.54 5.13 13.49
N ALA A 89 6.27 6.02 12.85
CA ALA A 89 5.80 6.69 11.64
C ALA A 89 5.63 5.70 10.46
N ARG A 90 6.54 4.73 10.30
CA ARG A 90 6.40 3.63 9.32
C ARG A 90 5.15 2.78 9.62
N VAL A 91 4.92 2.41 10.89
CA VAL A 91 3.73 1.66 11.33
C VAL A 91 2.44 2.46 11.09
N ASP A 92 2.42 3.75 11.42
CA ASP A 92 1.25 4.60 11.30
C ASP A 92 0.90 4.85 9.83
N GLN A 93 1.90 5.14 9.00
CA GLN A 93 1.67 5.21 7.57
C GLN A 93 1.14 3.87 7.04
N CYS A 94 1.65 2.76 7.56
CA CYS A 94 1.08 1.47 7.19
C CYS A 94 -0.37 1.34 7.68
N LEU A 95 -0.72 1.68 8.91
CA LEU A 95 -2.08 1.46 9.40
C LEU A 95 -3.12 2.41 8.80
N PHE A 96 -2.73 3.66 8.51
CA PHE A 96 -3.66 4.74 8.19
C PHE A 96 -3.44 5.37 6.80
N GLY A 97 -2.27 5.14 6.21
CA GLY A 97 -1.87 5.65 4.90
C GLY A 97 -1.80 7.17 4.80
N PRO A 98 -1.22 7.67 3.69
CA PRO A 98 -1.32 9.09 3.37
C PRO A 98 -2.71 9.44 2.82
N GLU A 99 -3.22 10.62 3.14
CA GLU A 99 -4.34 11.22 2.43
C GLU A 99 -3.82 11.98 1.20
N PHE A 100 -3.69 11.28 0.08
CA PHE A 100 -3.25 11.85 -1.20
C PHE A 100 -4.22 11.49 -2.33
N GLY A 101 -4.38 12.43 -3.27
CA GLY A 101 -5.11 12.23 -4.53
C GLY A 101 -6.63 12.27 -4.38
N GLU A 102 -7.33 11.71 -5.38
CA GLU A 102 -8.79 11.64 -5.42
C GLU A 102 -9.36 10.61 -4.43
N PHE A 103 -8.61 9.53 -4.15
CA PHE A 103 -9.07 8.38 -3.39
C PHE A 103 -8.53 8.40 -1.96
N THR A 104 -9.34 7.98 -0.99
CA THR A 104 -8.87 7.85 0.39
C THR A 104 -7.95 6.64 0.56
N HIS A 105 -7.22 6.58 1.67
CA HIS A 105 -6.47 5.37 2.04
C HIS A 105 -7.37 4.12 2.04
N TRP A 106 -8.57 4.24 2.59
CA TRP A 106 -9.50 3.12 2.73
C TRP A 106 -10.10 2.68 1.39
N ASP A 107 -10.32 3.60 0.46
CA ASP A 107 -10.70 3.23 -0.91
C ASP A 107 -9.59 2.36 -1.52
N ARG A 108 -8.31 2.76 -1.38
CA ARG A 108 -7.18 1.99 -1.91
C ARG A 108 -7.05 0.64 -1.23
N MET A 109 -7.19 0.59 0.09
CA MET A 109 -7.13 -0.67 0.85
C MET A 109 -8.26 -1.63 0.50
N LYS A 110 -9.44 -1.12 0.15
CA LYS A 110 -10.54 -1.95 -0.33
C LYS A 110 -10.17 -2.69 -1.62
N VAL A 111 -9.65 -1.95 -2.60
CA VAL A 111 -9.22 -2.52 -3.88
C VAL A 111 -8.02 -3.46 -3.71
N TYR A 112 -7.05 -3.07 -2.88
CA TYR A 112 -5.90 -3.90 -2.50
C TYR A 112 -6.36 -5.26 -1.96
N HIS A 113 -7.27 -5.29 -0.98
CA HIS A 113 -7.69 -6.55 -0.35
C HIS A 113 -8.55 -7.43 -1.25
N GLU A 114 -9.31 -6.82 -2.17
CA GLU A 114 -10.03 -7.56 -3.20
C GLU A 114 -9.05 -8.28 -4.15
N LEU A 115 -8.01 -7.57 -4.62
CA LEU A 115 -6.94 -8.14 -5.45
C LEU A 115 -6.10 -9.18 -4.69
N TYR A 116 -5.79 -8.92 -3.41
CA TYR A 116 -5.02 -9.81 -2.55
C TYR A 116 -5.72 -11.16 -2.39
N THR A 117 -7.04 -11.14 -2.15
CA THR A 117 -7.84 -12.36 -2.06
C THR A 117 -7.80 -13.15 -3.37
N TYR A 118 -7.79 -12.47 -4.52
CA TYR A 118 -7.75 -13.12 -5.82
C TYR A 118 -6.36 -13.66 -6.20
N ALA A 119 -5.27 -13.12 -5.64
CA ALA A 119 -3.89 -13.51 -5.97
C ALA A 119 -3.57 -15.00 -5.70
N GLN A 120 -4.36 -15.69 -4.88
CA GLN A 120 -4.27 -17.16 -4.75
C GLN A 120 -4.48 -17.89 -6.09
N ASN A 121 -5.14 -17.25 -7.07
CA ASN A 121 -5.43 -17.79 -8.40
C ASN A 121 -4.60 -17.12 -9.51
N ASP A 122 -3.69 -16.20 -9.19
CA ASP A 122 -2.94 -15.40 -10.16
C ASP A 122 -1.46 -15.28 -9.73
N GLU A 123 -0.56 -15.92 -10.47
CA GLU A 123 0.87 -15.96 -10.13
C GLU A 123 1.54 -14.59 -10.25
N THR A 124 1.12 -13.75 -11.21
CA THR A 124 1.66 -12.40 -11.40
C THR A 124 1.27 -11.50 -10.23
N HIS A 125 -0.01 -11.46 -9.87
CA HIS A 125 -0.44 -10.68 -8.72
C HIS A 125 0.20 -11.19 -7.42
N ARG A 126 0.34 -12.52 -7.26
CA ARG A 126 1.02 -13.08 -6.09
C ARG A 126 2.48 -12.64 -5.99
N ALA A 127 3.20 -12.61 -7.10
CA ALA A 127 4.57 -12.11 -7.12
C ALA A 127 4.65 -10.63 -6.71
N ILE A 128 3.76 -9.79 -7.25
CA ILE A 128 3.68 -8.37 -6.90
C ILE A 128 3.38 -8.17 -5.40
N PHE A 129 2.42 -8.92 -4.84
CA PHE A 129 2.13 -8.85 -3.40
C PHE A 129 3.27 -9.35 -2.52
N ASN A 130 4.00 -10.39 -2.94
CA ASN A 130 5.16 -10.87 -2.19
C ASN A 130 6.28 -9.84 -2.16
N GLU A 131 6.60 -9.24 -3.31
CA GLU A 131 7.61 -8.17 -3.39
C GLU A 131 7.23 -6.99 -2.50
N HIS A 132 5.95 -6.61 -2.53
CA HIS A 132 5.42 -5.56 -1.67
C HIS A 132 5.51 -5.90 -0.17
N TYR A 133 5.13 -7.12 0.20
CA TYR A 133 5.25 -7.61 1.58
C TYR A 133 6.71 -7.57 2.06
N ASP A 134 7.63 -8.07 1.24
CA ASP A 134 9.06 -8.09 1.55
C ASP A 134 9.63 -6.67 1.70
N ARG A 135 9.15 -5.71 0.90
CA ARG A 135 9.56 -4.29 1.01
C ARG A 135 9.10 -3.65 2.32
N ILE A 136 7.84 -3.84 2.71
CA ILE A 136 7.34 -3.34 4.01
C ILE A 136 8.14 -3.97 5.16
N ARG A 137 8.28 -5.30 5.11
CA ARG A 137 8.97 -6.05 6.16
C ARG A 137 10.43 -5.62 6.27
N GLY A 138 11.14 -5.54 5.16
CA GLY A 138 12.54 -5.09 5.10
C GLY A 138 12.71 -3.69 5.66
N SER A 139 11.83 -2.76 5.25
CA SER A 139 11.79 -1.40 5.79
C SER A 139 11.62 -1.39 7.32
N ILE A 140 10.77 -2.24 7.90
CA ILE A 140 10.64 -2.31 9.36
C ILE A 140 11.91 -2.90 10.01
N ILE A 141 12.50 -3.93 9.40
CA ILE A 141 13.72 -4.59 9.90
C ILE A 141 14.88 -3.60 9.96
N GLU A 142 15.09 -2.80 8.91
CA GLU A 142 16.17 -1.81 8.85
C GLU A 142 16.14 -0.87 10.06
N VAL A 143 14.97 -0.34 10.43
CA VAL A 143 14.83 0.56 11.59
C VAL A 143 15.10 -0.16 12.91
N ILE A 144 14.71 -1.43 13.01
CA ILE A 144 14.98 -2.25 14.19
C ILE A 144 16.48 -2.51 14.33
N GLU A 145 17.16 -2.85 13.23
CA GLU A 145 18.61 -3.05 13.21
C GLU A 145 19.36 -1.77 13.59
N GLU A 146 19.00 -0.63 13.01
CA GLU A 146 19.58 0.67 13.36
C GLU A 146 19.33 1.06 14.82
N GLY A 147 18.14 0.77 15.34
CA GLY A 147 17.82 0.99 16.75
C GLY A 147 18.65 0.11 17.70
N ILE A 148 18.95 -1.13 17.32
CA ILE A 148 19.84 -2.02 18.08
C ILE A 148 21.28 -1.51 18.01
N GLU A 149 21.78 -1.17 16.82
CA GLU A 149 23.16 -0.70 16.61
C GLU A 149 23.46 0.60 17.35
N SER A 150 22.48 1.51 17.42
CA SER A 150 22.57 2.78 18.16
C SER A 150 22.39 2.61 19.68
N GLY A 151 21.97 1.43 20.15
CA GLY A 151 21.65 1.17 21.55
C GLY A 151 20.32 1.78 22.01
N THR A 152 19.49 2.25 21.08
CA THR A 152 18.14 2.78 21.35
C THR A 152 17.16 1.64 21.67
N PHE A 153 17.32 0.51 21.00
CA PHE A 153 16.57 -0.73 21.24
C PHE A 153 17.48 -1.77 21.88
N ARG A 154 16.93 -2.57 22.79
CA ARG A 154 17.61 -3.79 23.25
C ARG A 154 17.73 -4.82 22.13
N GLU A 155 18.64 -5.77 22.29
CA GLU A 155 18.84 -6.87 21.33
C GLU A 155 17.58 -7.76 21.22
N VAL A 156 17.07 -7.88 20.01
CA VAL A 156 15.98 -8.79 19.60
C VAL A 156 16.36 -9.47 18.28
N ASP A 157 15.58 -10.45 17.85
CA ASP A 157 15.64 -10.96 16.48
C ASP A 157 14.88 -9.99 15.54
N PRO A 158 15.57 -9.24 14.66
CA PRO A 158 14.93 -8.24 13.81
C PRO A 158 13.99 -8.89 12.80
N ASP A 159 14.36 -10.05 12.26
CA ASP A 159 13.58 -10.78 11.26
C ASP A 159 12.21 -11.23 11.81
N LEU A 160 12.19 -11.75 13.04
CA LEU A 160 10.96 -12.15 13.73
C LEU A 160 10.11 -10.93 14.10
N MET A 161 10.75 -9.86 14.58
CA MET A 161 10.03 -8.67 15.01
C MET A 161 9.42 -7.92 13.82
N GLY A 162 10.18 -7.77 12.73
CA GLY A 162 9.69 -7.17 11.49
C GLY A 162 8.54 -7.97 10.88
N GLN A 163 8.62 -9.30 10.90
CA GLN A 163 7.51 -10.16 10.49
C GLN A 163 6.26 -9.92 11.34
N LEU A 164 6.39 -9.96 12.68
CA LEU A 164 5.28 -9.75 13.60
C LEU A 164 4.57 -8.41 13.35
N VAL A 165 5.33 -7.32 13.27
CA VAL A 165 4.79 -5.98 13.02
C VAL A 165 4.04 -5.93 11.69
N THR A 166 4.66 -6.48 10.62
CA THR A 166 4.08 -6.52 9.28
C THR A 166 2.78 -7.31 9.24
N ASP A 167 2.73 -8.47 9.89
CA ASP A 167 1.56 -9.33 9.93
C ASP A 167 0.40 -8.69 10.70
N VAL A 168 0.70 -8.01 11.82
CA VAL A 168 -0.29 -7.26 12.61
C VAL A 168 -0.93 -6.14 11.79
N ILE A 169 -0.13 -5.40 11.01
CA ILE A 169 -0.61 -4.37 10.08
C ILE A 169 -1.61 -4.96 9.07
N HIS A 170 -1.22 -6.04 8.38
CA HIS A 170 -2.07 -6.69 7.37
C HIS A 170 -3.36 -7.22 7.99
N ALA A 171 -3.28 -7.87 9.15
CA ALA A 171 -4.45 -8.36 9.87
C ALA A 171 -5.39 -7.23 10.30
N ALA A 172 -4.86 -6.10 10.78
CA ALA A 172 -5.66 -4.95 11.20
C ALA A 172 -6.47 -4.36 10.04
N ARG A 173 -5.81 -4.12 8.90
CA ARG A 173 -6.46 -3.64 7.68
C ARG A 173 -7.47 -4.64 7.15
N GLY A 174 -7.12 -5.93 7.12
CA GLY A 174 -8.01 -7.00 6.72
C GLY A 174 -9.28 -7.06 7.57
N ARG A 175 -9.15 -6.93 8.91
CA ARG A 175 -10.30 -6.85 9.83
C ARG A 175 -11.18 -5.64 9.55
N ARG A 176 -10.58 -4.46 9.31
CA ARG A 176 -11.36 -3.27 8.97
C ARG A 176 -12.13 -3.44 7.66
N ILE A 177 -11.42 -3.78 6.58
CA ILE A 177 -11.99 -3.85 5.23
C ILE A 177 -12.99 -5.01 5.09
N SER A 178 -12.66 -6.18 5.63
CA SER A 178 -13.43 -7.41 5.37
C SER A 178 -14.50 -7.67 6.41
N LEU A 179 -14.33 -7.19 7.65
CA LEU A 179 -15.25 -7.48 8.77
C LEU A 179 -15.96 -6.23 9.31
N GLY A 180 -15.66 -5.03 8.81
CA GLY A 180 -16.24 -3.77 9.30
C GLY A 180 -15.77 -3.39 10.70
N HIS A 181 -14.61 -3.91 11.14
CA HIS A 181 -14.02 -3.54 12.42
C HIS A 181 -13.29 -2.20 12.27
N GLU A 182 -14.04 -1.09 12.28
CA GLU A 182 -13.49 0.25 12.01
C GLU A 182 -12.28 0.60 12.91
N GLU A 183 -12.32 0.21 14.19
CA GLU A 183 -11.25 0.47 15.18
C GLU A 183 -10.05 -0.50 15.11
N ALA A 184 -10.05 -1.46 14.17
CA ALA A 184 -9.00 -2.47 14.09
C ALA A 184 -7.57 -1.90 13.90
N PRO A 185 -7.36 -0.84 13.07
CA PRO A 185 -6.05 -0.20 12.94
C PRO A 185 -5.58 0.46 14.24
N GLU A 186 -6.45 1.20 14.95
CA GLU A 186 -6.12 1.86 16.21
C GLU A 186 -5.81 0.84 17.32
N GLN A 187 -6.55 -0.27 17.36
CA GLN A 187 -6.26 -1.39 18.27
C GLN A 187 -4.90 -2.03 17.99
N ALA A 188 -4.52 -2.14 16.71
CA ALA A 188 -3.23 -2.70 16.32
C ALA A 188 -2.09 -1.76 16.68
N GLN A 189 -2.24 -0.46 16.44
CA GLN A 189 -1.29 0.57 16.87
C GLN A 189 -1.08 0.49 18.39
N GLN A 190 -2.15 0.48 19.19
CA GLN A 190 -2.07 0.38 20.66
C GLN A 190 -1.38 -0.91 21.12
N ALA A 191 -1.63 -2.04 20.45
CA ALA A 191 -0.99 -3.30 20.78
C ALA A 191 0.50 -3.30 20.44
N LEU A 192 0.89 -2.72 19.30
CA LEU A 192 2.30 -2.57 18.91
C LEU A 192 3.04 -1.66 19.90
N GLU A 193 2.45 -0.54 20.31
CA GLU A 193 3.02 0.33 21.35
C GLU A 193 3.26 -0.45 22.65
N ALA A 194 2.21 -1.09 23.18
CA ALA A 194 2.24 -1.71 24.50
C ALA A 194 3.08 -2.99 24.60
N PHE A 195 3.26 -3.73 23.49
CA PHE A 195 3.88 -5.05 23.52
C PHE A 195 5.10 -5.20 22.62
N VAL A 196 5.24 -4.36 21.59
CA VAL A 196 6.41 -4.38 20.71
C VAL A 196 7.35 -3.24 21.06
N PHE A 197 6.85 -2.00 21.10
CA PHE A 197 7.72 -0.84 21.35
C PHE A 197 8.21 -0.82 22.79
N ASP A 198 7.33 -1.08 23.75
CA ASP A 198 7.74 -1.28 25.15
C ASP A 198 8.75 -2.43 25.30
N SER A 199 8.70 -3.44 24.42
CA SER A 199 9.67 -4.52 24.43
C SER A 199 11.04 -4.11 23.94
N PHE A 200 11.22 -2.95 23.31
CA PHE A 200 12.54 -2.46 22.89
C PHE A 200 13.27 -1.70 24.00
N ALA A 201 12.60 -1.35 25.10
CA ALA A 201 13.21 -0.65 26.20
C ALA A 201 14.49 -1.39 26.67
N PRO A 202 15.63 -0.69 26.83
CA PRO A 202 16.82 -1.26 27.43
C PRO A 202 16.48 -1.86 28.80
N GLU A 203 17.09 -3.00 29.15
CA GLU A 203 16.98 -3.50 30.52
C GLU A 203 17.59 -2.44 31.47
N ASP A 204 16.82 -1.99 32.47
CA ASP A 204 17.35 -1.12 33.52
C ASP A 204 18.52 -1.85 34.22
N GLU A 205 19.74 -1.30 34.10
CA GLU A 205 20.95 -1.79 34.82
C GLU A 205 20.81 -1.75 36.35
#